data_AF-A0A2S2PWJ0-F1
#
_entry.id   AF-A0A2S2PWJ0-F1
#
_cell.length_a   1.000
_cell.length_b   1.000
_cell.length_c   1.000
_cell.angle_alpha   90.00
_cell.angle_beta   90.00
_cell.angle_gamma   90.00
#
_symmetry.space_group_name_H-M   'P 1'
#
loop_
_entity.id
_entity.type
_entity.pdbx_description
1 polymer ?
#
loop_
_entity_poly.entity_id
_entity_poly.type
_entity_poly.pdbx_seq_one_letter_code
_entity_poly.pdbx_strand_id
1 'polypeptide(L)'
;GKTILSKTQWIVNFYKIKKFRQNANLAYTNYASSLSHNDGSLWKASRNLLRIHNPPPTLRNDNGTWALSDQDKSNIFMKHLENTFQPHYNILSPSKIQEVEKFLNSPLQISPSS
;
A
#
# COMPACT_ATOMS: atom_id res chain seq x y z
N GLY A 1 27.55 22.97 34.30
CA GLY A 1 27.72 22.25 35.57
C GLY A 1 26.66 21.17 35.69
N LYS A 2 26.99 19.96 36.15
CA LYS A 2 26.00 18.90 36.38
C LYS A 2 25.35 19.10 37.75
N THR A 3 24.02 19.23 37.79
CA THR A 3 23.26 19.34 39.03
C THR A 3 23.24 17.99 39.72
N ILE A 4 23.83 17.89 40.91
CA ILE A 4 23.79 16.67 41.72
C ILE A 4 22.46 16.66 42.47
N LEU A 5 21.65 15.62 42.25
CA LEU A 5 20.38 15.44 42.95
C LEU A 5 20.64 15.10 44.42
N SER A 6 19.84 15.68 45.31
CA SER A 6 19.84 15.25 46.71
C SER A 6 19.40 13.78 46.83
N LYS A 7 19.79 13.11 47.92
CA LYS A 7 19.43 11.72 48.19
C LYS A 7 17.91 11.51 48.18
N THR A 8 17.14 12.45 48.72
CA THR A 8 15.67 12.42 48.72
C THR A 8 15.10 12.58 47.32
N GLN A 9 15.64 13.49 46.52
CA GLN A 9 15.24 13.68 45.12
C GLN A 9 15.53 12.45 44.27
N TRP A 10 16.65 11.78 44.52
CA TRP A 10 17.02 10.52 43.84
C TRP A 10 16.02 9.41 44.14
N ILE A 11 15.66 9.22 45.42
CA ILE A 11 14.68 8.22 45.84
C ILE A 11 13.32 8.47 45.19
N VAL A 12 12.83 9.72 45.21
CA VAL A 12 11.55 10.08 44.57
C VAL A 12 11.59 9.80 43.07
N ASN A 13 12.66 10.18 42.38
CA ASN A 13 12.81 9.93 40.95
C ASN A 13 12.88 8.43 40.62
N PHE A 14 13.58 7.65 41.44
CA PHE A 14 13.65 6.19 41.29
C PHE A 14 12.25 5.56 41.36
N TYR A 15 11.44 5.93 42.37
CA TYR A 15 10.07 5.43 42.49
C TYR A 15 9.18 5.86 41.32
N LYS A 16 9.31 7.10 40.85
CA LYS A 16 8.59 7.57 39.65
C LYS A 16 8.94 6.73 38.42
N ILE A 17 10.22 6.48 38.16
CA ILE A 17 10.67 5.67 37.03
C ILE A 17 10.19 4.22 37.18
N LYS A 18 10.29 3.65 38.39
CA LYS A 18 9.82 2.28 38.66
C LYS A 18 8.32 2.15 38.39
N LYS A 19 7.50 3.08 38.88
CA LYS A 19 6.05 3.11 38.63
C LYS A 19 5.72 3.29 37.14
N PHE A 20 6.43 4.18 36.46
CA PHE A 20 6.27 4.38 35.02
C PHE A 20 6.55 3.09 34.23
N ARG A 21 7.63 2.38 34.56
CA ARG A 21 7.98 1.10 33.92
C ARG A 21 6.91 0.04 34.13
N GLN A 22 6.37 -0.07 35.35
CA GLN A 22 5.28 -1.02 35.65
C GLN A 22 4.03 -0.72 34.83
N ASN A 23 3.61 0.55 34.80
CA ASN A 23 2.44 0.96 34.02
C ASN A 23 2.64 0.71 32.52
N ALA A 24 3.83 1.01 31.99
CA ALA A 24 4.17 0.73 30.59
C ALA A 24 4.09 -0.78 30.30
N ASN A 25 4.65 -1.62 31.18
CA ASN A 25 4.60 -3.07 31.03
C ASN A 25 3.15 -3.59 31.01
N LEU A 26 2.31 -3.13 31.95
CA LEU A 26 0.89 -3.48 32.00
C LEU A 26 0.15 -3.08 30.72
N ALA A 27 0.43 -1.88 30.19
CA ALA A 27 -0.16 -1.43 28.94
C ALA A 27 0.24 -2.35 27.77
N TYR A 28 1.50 -2.78 27.70
CA TYR A 28 1.97 -3.72 26.68
C TYR A 28 1.33 -5.11 26.82
N THR A 29 1.20 -5.63 28.05
CA THR A 29 0.55 -6.93 28.26
C THR A 29 -0.92 -6.89 27.86
N ASN A 30 -1.63 -5.81 28.21
CA ASN A 30 -3.02 -5.64 27.83
C ASN A 30 -3.16 -5.53 26.30
N TYR A 31 -2.31 -4.72 25.67
CA TYR A 31 -2.26 -4.61 24.21
C TYR A 31 -2.04 -5.98 23.55
N ALA A 32 -1.02 -6.73 23.98
CA ALA A 32 -0.73 -8.06 23.44
C ALA A 32 -1.91 -9.03 23.61
N SER A 33 -2.59 -9.01 24.76
CA SER A 33 -3.77 -9.84 25.02
C SER A 33 -5.00 -9.43 24.21
N SER A 34 -5.08 -8.18 23.76
CA SER A 34 -6.19 -7.67 22.94
C SER A 34 -6.09 -8.03 21.45
N LEU A 35 -4.94 -8.53 20.99
CA LEU A 35 -4.72 -8.87 19.59
C LEU A 35 -5.51 -10.13 19.21
N SER A 36 -6.20 -10.06 18.09
CA SER A 36 -7.04 -11.13 17.55
C SER A 36 -6.74 -11.38 16.07
N HIS A 37 -6.95 -12.63 15.64
CA HIS A 37 -6.88 -13.00 14.22
C HIS A 37 -8.17 -12.67 13.45
N ASN A 38 -9.28 -12.45 14.15
CA ASN A 38 -10.60 -12.26 13.52
C ASN A 38 -10.84 -10.83 13.02
N ASP A 39 -10.22 -9.83 13.65
CA ASP A 39 -10.43 -8.40 13.36
C ASP A 39 -9.23 -7.76 12.61
N GLY A 40 -8.21 -8.56 12.28
CA GLY A 40 -6.99 -8.12 11.62
C GLY A 40 -6.03 -7.31 12.51
N SER A 41 -6.32 -7.14 13.80
CA SER A 41 -5.45 -6.42 14.75
C SER A 41 -4.09 -7.08 14.89
N LEU A 42 -4.02 -8.42 14.91
CA LEU A 42 -2.78 -9.18 14.96
C LEU A 42 -1.90 -8.89 13.74
N TRP A 43 -2.46 -8.92 12.53
CA TRP A 43 -1.73 -8.61 11.29
C TRP A 43 -1.21 -7.16 11.30
N LYS A 44 -2.01 -6.21 11.74
CA LYS A 44 -1.61 -4.80 11.86
C LYS A 44 -0.47 -4.62 12.85
N ALA A 45 -0.52 -5.31 14.00
CA ALA A 45 0.56 -5.32 14.99
C ALA A 45 1.84 -5.93 14.42
N SER A 46 1.77 -7.08 13.75
CA SER A 46 2.91 -7.72 13.09
C SER A 46 3.52 -6.83 12.00
N ARG A 47 2.70 -6.21 11.16
CA ARG A 47 3.15 -5.24 10.14
C ARG A 47 3.91 -4.06 10.75
N ASN A 48 3.38 -3.50 11.83
CA ASN A 48 4.02 -2.40 12.55
C ASN A 48 5.35 -2.83 13.18
N LEU A 49 5.40 -4.02 13.80
CA LEU A 49 6.62 -4.57 14.40
C LEU A 49 7.72 -4.79 13.37
N LEU A 50 7.36 -5.34 12.22
CA LEU A 50 8.28 -5.57 11.10
C LEU A 50 8.70 -4.27 10.40
N ARG A 51 8.09 -3.12 10.76
CA ARG A 51 8.32 -1.80 10.14
C ARG A 51 8.33 -1.91 8.61
N ILE A 52 7.44 -2.72 8.05
CA ILE A 52 7.28 -2.86 6.59
C ILE A 52 6.63 -1.56 6.10
N HIS A 53 7.47 -0.56 5.90
CA HIS A 53 7.13 0.70 5.29
C HIS A 53 7.66 0.65 3.87
N ASN A 54 6.83 0.14 2.95
CA ASN A 54 7.03 0.31 1.53
C ASN A 54 6.20 1.53 1.14
N PRO A 55 6.75 2.76 1.22
CA PRO A 55 6.02 3.89 0.69
C PRO A 55 5.74 3.57 -0.79
N PRO A 56 4.53 3.83 -1.28
CA PRO A 56 4.27 3.68 -2.71
C PRO A 56 5.34 4.47 -3.47
N PRO A 57 5.91 3.92 -4.55
CA PRO A 57 6.95 4.59 -5.30
C PRO A 57 6.45 5.97 -5.72
N THR A 58 7.30 6.97 -5.51
CA THR A 58 6.96 8.34 -5.90
C THR A 58 6.87 8.42 -7.42
N LEU A 59 5.68 8.67 -7.94
CA LEU A 59 5.45 8.80 -9.37
C LEU A 59 5.75 10.24 -9.83
N ARG A 60 6.32 10.36 -11.03
CA ARG A 60 6.57 11.66 -11.67
C ARG A 60 5.72 11.79 -12.91
N ASN A 61 5.20 13.00 -13.11
CA ASN A 61 4.59 13.41 -14.36
C ASN A 61 5.65 13.54 -15.45
N ASP A 62 5.22 13.59 -16.71
CA ASP A 62 6.11 13.71 -17.88
C ASP A 62 6.95 15.01 -17.84
N ASN A 63 6.44 16.06 -17.19
CA ASN A 63 7.14 17.32 -16.98
C ASN A 63 8.14 17.29 -15.80
N GLY A 64 8.36 16.13 -15.18
CA GLY A 64 9.30 15.92 -14.09
C GLY A 64 8.79 16.32 -12.70
N THR A 65 7.56 16.85 -12.57
CA THR A 65 6.96 17.17 -11.27
C THR A 65 6.43 15.92 -10.57
N TRP A 66 6.26 15.99 -9.25
CA TRP A 66 5.67 14.90 -8.47
C TRP A 66 4.17 14.76 -8.72
N ALA A 67 3.71 13.53 -8.87
CA ALA A 67 2.28 13.20 -8.94
C ALA A 67 1.69 13.13 -7.52
N LEU A 68 1.04 14.21 -7.10
CA LEU A 68 0.55 14.37 -5.74
C LEU A 68 -0.91 13.93 -5.60
N SER A 69 -1.72 14.18 -6.63
CA SER A 69 -3.14 13.80 -6.62
C SER A 69 -3.35 12.38 -7.16
N ASP A 70 -4.45 11.74 -6.76
CA ASP A 70 -4.82 10.44 -7.34
C ASP A 70 -5.15 10.55 -8.83
N GLN A 71 -5.61 11.72 -9.29
CA GLN A 71 -5.79 12.02 -10.70
C GLN A 71 -4.45 12.00 -11.46
N ASP A 72 -3.39 12.61 -10.91
CA ASP A 72 -2.06 12.59 -11.54
C ASP A 72 -1.56 11.15 -11.70
N LYS A 73 -1.68 10.34 -10.65
CA LYS A 73 -1.29 8.92 -10.67
C LYS A 73 -2.10 8.13 -11.70
N SER A 74 -3.41 8.38 -11.77
CA SER A 74 -4.30 7.76 -12.76
C SER A 74 -3.89 8.13 -14.19
N ASN A 75 -3.57 9.40 -14.43
CA ASN A 75 -3.14 9.88 -15.73
C ASN A 75 -1.80 9.25 -16.16
N ILE A 76 -0.84 9.14 -15.24
CA ILE A 76 0.45 8.46 -15.50
C ILE A 76 0.21 7.00 -15.87
N PHE A 77 -0.64 6.30 -15.10
CA PHE A 77 -0.93 4.89 -15.37
C PHE A 77 -1.64 4.71 -16.71
N MET A 78 -2.64 5.54 -17.02
CA MET A 78 -3.34 5.56 -18.31
C MET A 78 -2.34 5.71 -19.47
N LYS A 79 -1.46 6.72 -19.42
CA LYS A 79 -0.44 6.94 -20.46
C LYS A 79 0.52 5.76 -20.59
N HIS A 80 0.92 5.16 -19.47
CA HIS A 80 1.79 3.98 -19.49
C HIS A 80 1.11 2.81 -20.20
N LEU A 81 -0.17 2.54 -19.91
CA LEU A 81 -0.94 1.50 -20.60
C LEU A 81 -1.06 1.80 -22.09
N GLU A 82 -1.43 3.03 -22.45
CA GLU A 82 -1.54 3.44 -23.85
C GLU A 82 -0.23 3.22 -24.60
N ASN A 83 0.90 3.66 -24.05
CA ASN A 83 2.21 3.51 -24.69
C ASN A 83 2.70 2.05 -24.74
N THR A 84 2.33 1.23 -23.76
CA THR A 84 2.78 -0.17 -23.67
C THR A 84 1.96 -1.08 -24.59
N PHE A 85 0.65 -0.86 -24.65
CA PHE A 85 -0.29 -1.68 -25.41
C PHE A 85 -0.57 -1.07 -26.79
N GLN A 86 0.50 -0.79 -27.53
CA GLN A 86 0.41 -0.35 -28.91
C GLN A 86 0.26 -1.55 -29.85
N PRO A 87 -0.53 -1.43 -30.94
CA PRO A 87 -0.63 -2.50 -31.93
C PRO A 87 0.73 -2.78 -32.55
N HIS A 88 1.12 -4.06 -32.57
CA HIS A 88 2.33 -4.51 -33.26
C HIS A 88 2.06 -4.62 -34.77
N TYR A 89 2.11 -3.47 -35.46
CA TYR A 89 1.82 -3.39 -36.90
C TYR A 89 2.76 -4.24 -37.76
N ASN A 90 3.95 -4.58 -37.25
CA ASN A 90 4.93 -5.45 -37.90
C ASN A 90 4.52 -6.94 -37.96
N ILE A 91 3.50 -7.36 -37.20
CA ILE A 91 3.03 -8.77 -37.14
C ILE A 91 1.63 -8.88 -37.81
N LEU A 92 1.04 -7.76 -38.21
CA LEU A 92 -0.26 -7.74 -38.85
C LEU A 92 -0.16 -8.26 -40.28
N SER A 93 -0.51 -9.53 -40.48
CA SER A 93 -0.73 -10.07 -41.82
C SER A 93 -2.09 -9.60 -42.37
N PRO A 94 -2.17 -9.14 -43.63
CA PRO A 94 -3.44 -8.75 -44.25
C PRO A 94 -4.53 -9.83 -44.17
N SER A 95 -4.15 -11.11 -44.23
CA SER A 95 -5.06 -12.25 -44.10
C SER A 95 -5.72 -12.34 -42.71
N LYS A 96 -4.95 -12.15 -41.63
CA LYS A 96 -5.48 -12.10 -40.25
C LYS A 96 -6.42 -10.92 -40.04
N ILE A 97 -6.12 -9.76 -40.62
CA ILE A 97 -7.01 -8.58 -40.55
C ILE A 97 -8.35 -8.91 -41.22
N GLN A 98 -8.32 -9.46 -42.44
CA GLN A 98 -9.52 -9.87 -43.16
C GLN A 98 -10.35 -10.93 -42.41
N GLU A 99 -9.69 -11.89 -41.75
CA GLU A 99 -10.34 -12.90 -40.90
C GLU A 99 -11.11 -12.24 -39.74
N VAL A 100 -10.44 -11.33 -39.02
CA VAL A 100 -11.04 -10.60 -37.89
C VAL A 100 -12.19 -9.70 -38.35
N GLU A 101 -12.01 -8.95 -39.44
CA GLU A 101 -13.05 -8.09 -40.01
C GLU A 101 -14.26 -8.92 -40.47
N LYS A 102 -14.03 -10.07 -41.10
CA LYS A 102 -15.12 -10.97 -41.50
C LYS A 102 -15.89 -11.49 -40.30
N PHE A 103 -15.21 -11.79 -39.19
CA PHE A 103 -15.84 -12.20 -37.95
C PHE A 103 -16.66 -11.07 -37.31
N LEU A 104 -16.07 -9.88 -37.14
CA LEU A 104 -16.73 -8.72 -36.53
C LEU A 104 -17.94 -8.24 -37.34
N ASN A 105 -17.88 -8.34 -38.67
CA ASN A 105 -18.98 -7.99 -39.57
C ASN A 105 -19.95 -9.15 -39.82
N SER A 106 -19.71 -10.33 -39.22
CA SER A 106 -20.67 -11.44 -39.34
C SER A 106 -21.91 -11.16 -38.47
N PRO A 107 -23.12 -11.48 -38.95
CA PRO A 107 -24.33 -11.28 -38.17
C PRO A 107 -24.26 -12.13 -36.89
N LEU A 108 -24.62 -11.53 -35.76
CA LEU A 108 -24.67 -12.20 -34.46
C LEU A 108 -25.51 -13.48 -34.56
N GLN A 109 -24.90 -14.63 -34.24
CA GLN A 109 -25.61 -15.90 -34.14
C GLN A 109 -26.45 -15.89 -32.85
N ILE A 110 -27.60 -15.23 -32.88
CA ILE A 110 -28.61 -15.36 -31.83
C ILE A 110 -29.27 -16.72 -32.06
N SER A 111 -28.79 -17.74 -31.35
CA SER A 111 -29.53 -19.00 -31.25
C SER A 111 -30.70 -18.80 -30.28
N PRO A 112 -31.94 -19.16 -30.65
CA PRO A 112 -33.06 -19.07 -29.73
C PRO A 112 -32.85 -20.10 -28.62
N SER A 113 -32.76 -19.63 -27.38
CA SER A 113 -32.81 -20.49 -26.19
C SER A 113 -34.17 -21.20 -26.18
N SER A 114 -34.17 -22.51 -26.44
CA SER A 114 -35.33 -23.39 -26.26
C SER A 114 -35.33 -23.99 -24.86
#